data_AF-A0AA35L7C1-F1
#
_entry.id   AF-A0AA35L7C1-F1
#
_cell.length_a   1.000
_cell.length_b   1.000
_cell.length_c   1.000
_cell.angle_alpha   90.00
_cell.angle_beta   90.00
_cell.angle_gamma   90.00
#
_symmetry.space_group_name_H-M   'P 1'
#
loop_
_entity.id
_entity.type
_entity.pdbx_description
1 polymer ?
#
loop_
_entity_poly.entity_id
_entity_poly.type
_entity_poly.pdbx_seq_one_letter_code
_entity_poly.pdbx_strand_id
1 'polypeptide(L)'
;MEQILLFLLVCICEQGLSAPAPVEVHGILPKSKTKGVDFCGVDKYYYIVRSDLGCYLRSTNFHEGRDLEIFGLHNSVRGGDHYLAHRDDLFYVIKGNSYRRVSNMNADLDSVVYTLHRNCQNGDHYFSHDKYFYIIFKKKGVYRRVTDMHEDRDAVQKPLHPKAKDGLYYWGLKDHIYLVKPNRKWGVEYHRMDDFSNANPSTFSFHASVLNFLPGGVSINHGKAFGVWQPVKTVSNNAKISVAWEQQIVRKVGYEKKDMHSMEHNWRVSTSVEVGASGLTKLLLTAQISMTAEYGGAKIDSKEEAWSDATEVSEKVSFTLPPNTSIYFWQYKLGLGKVDVLYCRDLAFTDNSKPPTFVPLPPAAA
;
A
#
# COMPACT_ATOMS: atom_id res chain seq x y z
N MET A 1 -39.97 38.29 28.38
CA MET A 1 -39.23 38.20 27.10
C MET A 1 -37.80 37.68 27.25
N GLU A 2 -37.24 37.53 28.46
CA GLU A 2 -35.86 37.03 28.66
C GLU A 2 -35.75 35.50 28.86
N GLN A 3 -36.82 34.79 29.23
CA GLN A 3 -36.76 33.33 29.41
C GLN A 3 -36.84 32.52 28.10
N ILE A 4 -37.34 33.10 27.02
CA ILE A 4 -37.41 32.42 25.70
C ILE A 4 -36.06 32.46 24.99
N LEU A 5 -35.23 33.49 25.25
CA LEU A 5 -33.90 33.61 24.66
C LEU A 5 -32.92 32.58 25.23
N LEU A 6 -33.07 32.21 26.51
CA LEU A 6 -32.21 31.22 27.16
C LEU A 6 -32.51 29.78 26.69
N PHE A 7 -33.77 29.46 26.37
CA PHE A 7 -34.14 28.15 25.83
C PHE A 7 -33.68 27.96 24.38
N LEU A 8 -33.69 29.02 23.56
CA LEU A 8 -33.16 28.98 22.20
C LEU A 8 -31.62 28.87 22.16
N LEU A 9 -30.90 29.45 23.12
CA LEU A 9 -29.44 29.29 23.21
C LEU A 9 -29.03 27.88 23.66
N VAL A 10 -29.80 27.23 24.54
CA VAL A 10 -29.52 25.85 24.99
C VAL A 10 -29.82 24.83 23.88
N CYS A 11 -30.89 25.02 23.09
CA CYS A 11 -31.19 24.13 21.97
C CYS A 11 -30.22 24.26 20.77
N ILE A 12 -29.50 25.38 20.62
CA ILE A 12 -28.47 25.53 19.58
C ILE A 12 -27.14 24.90 20.02
N CYS A 13 -26.89 24.74 21.32
CA CYS A 13 -25.71 24.03 21.83
C CYS A 13 -25.85 22.49 21.85
N GLU A 14 -27.07 21.94 21.76
CA GLU A 14 -27.30 20.49 21.69
C GLU A 14 -27.32 19.92 20.26
N GLN A 15 -27.34 20.78 19.24
CA GLN A 15 -26.92 20.36 17.91
C GLN A 15 -25.40 20.47 17.84
N GLY A 16 -24.75 19.46 18.42
CA GLY A 16 -23.36 19.16 18.16
C GLY A 16 -23.15 18.99 16.66
N LEU A 17 -22.90 20.09 15.96
CA LEU A 17 -22.05 20.13 14.79
C LEU A 17 -20.70 19.61 15.27
N SER A 18 -20.59 18.28 15.36
CA SER A 18 -19.32 17.60 15.30
C SER A 18 -18.67 18.18 14.07
N ALA A 19 -17.65 19.01 14.28
CA ALA A 19 -16.69 19.26 13.23
C ALA A 19 -16.37 17.87 12.65
N PRO A 20 -16.41 17.68 11.32
CA PRO A 20 -15.94 16.43 10.76
C PRO A 20 -14.56 16.20 11.36
N ALA A 21 -14.37 15.03 12.01
CA ALA A 21 -13.08 14.67 12.55
C ALA A 21 -12.03 15.00 11.49
N PRO A 22 -10.93 15.68 11.83
CA PRO A 22 -9.93 16.07 10.85
C PRO A 22 -9.64 14.85 10.00
N VAL A 23 -9.85 14.96 8.67
CA VAL A 23 -9.57 13.88 7.74
C VAL A 23 -8.11 13.56 7.95
N GLU A 24 -7.86 12.47 8.64
CA GLU A 24 -6.52 12.08 8.98
C GLU A 24 -5.90 11.60 7.66
N VAL A 25 -4.97 12.38 7.13
CA VAL A 25 -4.44 12.18 5.78
C VAL A 25 -3.33 11.14 5.84
N HIS A 26 -3.63 9.88 5.52
CA HIS A 26 -2.61 8.83 5.40
C HIS A 26 -1.87 9.00 4.07
N GLY A 27 -0.57 8.75 4.05
CA GLY A 27 0.26 8.99 2.86
C GLY A 27 0.40 7.79 1.94
N ILE A 28 0.92 8.04 0.75
CA ILE A 28 1.64 7.01 -0.02
C ILE A 28 3.02 6.83 0.60
N LEU A 29 3.44 5.58 0.77
CA LEU A 29 4.77 5.25 1.30
C LEU A 29 5.84 5.73 0.29
N PRO A 30 6.78 6.62 0.67
CA PRO A 30 7.77 7.18 -0.25
C PRO A 30 8.79 6.16 -0.72
N LYS A 31 9.42 6.42 -1.87
CA LYS A 31 10.53 5.60 -2.40
C LYS A 31 11.65 5.33 -1.39
N SER A 32 11.99 6.30 -0.55
CA SER A 32 13.03 6.14 0.47
C SER A 32 12.72 5.09 1.53
N LYS A 33 11.45 4.64 1.63
CA LYS A 33 10.99 3.58 2.51
C LYS A 33 10.52 2.34 1.71
N THR A 34 10.65 2.33 0.39
CA THR A 34 10.26 1.19 -0.47
C THR A 34 11.41 0.71 -1.34
N LYS A 35 11.75 -0.57 -1.21
CA LYS A 35 12.57 -1.27 -2.20
C LYS A 35 11.66 -1.95 -3.20
N GLY A 36 12.08 -2.02 -4.46
CA GLY A 36 11.32 -2.73 -5.49
C GLY A 36 10.08 -2.01 -6.04
N VAL A 37 9.80 -0.77 -5.60
CA VAL A 37 8.67 0.03 -6.10
C VAL A 37 9.18 1.25 -6.86
N ASP A 38 8.77 1.40 -8.11
CA ASP A 38 9.09 2.57 -8.93
C ASP A 38 8.02 2.83 -9.99
N PHE A 39 8.07 4.03 -10.55
CA PHE A 39 7.25 4.43 -11.68
C PHE A 39 8.16 4.56 -12.89
N CYS A 40 7.69 4.14 -14.06
CA CYS A 40 8.38 4.41 -15.31
C CYS A 40 7.42 4.63 -16.46
N GLY A 41 7.93 5.09 -17.59
CA GLY A 41 7.12 5.37 -18.77
C GLY A 41 7.92 5.30 -20.05
N VAL A 42 7.34 4.69 -21.08
CA VAL A 42 7.85 4.68 -22.45
C VAL A 42 6.67 4.72 -23.42
N ASP A 43 6.84 5.44 -24.53
CA ASP A 43 5.78 5.71 -25.51
C ASP A 43 4.51 6.33 -24.92
N LYS A 44 3.43 5.55 -24.86
CA LYS A 44 2.13 5.95 -24.30
C LYS A 44 1.82 5.24 -22.98
N TYR A 45 2.71 4.36 -22.53
CA TYR A 45 2.46 3.50 -21.40
C TYR A 45 3.14 4.03 -20.15
N TYR A 46 2.34 4.12 -19.10
CA TYR A 46 2.76 4.35 -17.74
C TYR A 46 2.87 3.01 -17.03
N TYR A 47 3.88 2.87 -16.18
CA TYR A 47 4.13 1.66 -15.42
C TYR A 47 4.30 1.99 -13.94
N ILE A 48 3.75 1.13 -13.08
CA ILE A 48 4.09 1.06 -11.66
C ILE A 48 4.65 -0.33 -11.42
N VAL A 49 5.92 -0.41 -11.05
CA VAL A 49 6.57 -1.66 -10.68
C VAL A 49 6.35 -1.92 -9.19
N ARG A 50 5.88 -3.12 -8.84
CA ARG A 50 5.75 -3.64 -7.48
C ARG A 50 6.53 -4.94 -7.39
N SER A 51 7.85 -4.85 -7.47
CA SER A 51 8.73 -6.01 -7.39
C SER A 51 8.67 -6.71 -6.04
N ASP A 52 8.27 -6.01 -4.98
CA ASP A 52 7.92 -6.59 -3.70
C ASP A 52 6.74 -7.56 -3.79
N LEU A 53 5.85 -7.36 -4.77
CA LEU A 53 4.73 -8.24 -5.09
C LEU A 53 4.98 -9.09 -6.36
N GLY A 54 6.19 -9.04 -6.92
CA GLY A 54 6.56 -9.79 -8.13
C GLY A 54 5.80 -9.39 -9.39
N CYS A 55 5.23 -8.18 -9.48
CA CYS A 55 4.43 -7.74 -10.63
C CYS A 55 4.62 -6.26 -10.97
N TYR A 56 4.04 -5.83 -12.08
CA TYR A 56 3.89 -4.42 -12.43
C TYR A 56 2.56 -4.16 -13.11
N LEU A 57 2.05 -2.94 -12.93
CA LEU A 57 0.87 -2.41 -13.60
C LEU A 57 1.32 -1.61 -14.82
N ARG A 58 0.67 -1.82 -15.96
CA ARG A 58 0.72 -1.00 -17.17
C ARG A 58 -0.60 -0.26 -17.34
N SER A 59 -0.54 0.98 -17.81
CA SER A 59 -1.71 1.81 -18.11
C SER A 59 -1.40 2.80 -19.23
N THR A 60 -2.41 3.25 -19.97
CA THR A 60 -2.27 4.37 -20.91
C THR A 60 -2.60 5.73 -20.27
N ASN A 61 -3.25 5.74 -19.11
CA ASN A 61 -3.57 6.95 -18.35
C ASN A 61 -3.92 6.64 -16.89
N PHE A 62 -3.07 7.07 -15.95
CA PHE A 62 -3.32 6.89 -14.52
C PHE A 62 -4.45 7.75 -13.94
N HIS A 63 -4.74 8.90 -14.53
CA HIS A 63 -5.82 9.78 -14.07
C HIS A 63 -7.20 9.20 -14.41
N GLU A 64 -7.35 8.69 -15.63
CA GLU A 64 -8.60 8.10 -16.10
C GLU A 64 -8.73 6.60 -15.76
N GLY A 65 -7.64 5.95 -15.31
CA GLY A 65 -7.63 4.52 -15.02
C GLY A 65 -7.82 3.65 -16.25
N ARG A 66 -7.27 4.07 -17.42
CA ARG A 66 -7.44 3.34 -18.69
C ARG A 66 -6.43 2.21 -18.83
N ASP A 67 -6.89 1.11 -19.43
CA ASP A 67 -6.08 -0.06 -19.82
C ASP A 67 -5.20 -0.60 -18.69
N LEU A 68 -5.77 -0.77 -17.48
CA LEU A 68 -5.04 -1.24 -16.31
C LEU A 68 -4.73 -2.73 -16.42
N GLU A 69 -3.54 -3.07 -16.89
CA GLU A 69 -3.09 -4.43 -17.12
C GLU A 69 -1.94 -4.77 -16.18
N ILE A 70 -2.02 -5.91 -15.51
CA ILE A 70 -1.02 -6.33 -14.53
C ILE A 70 -0.29 -7.56 -15.05
N PHE A 71 1.04 -7.49 -15.03
CA PHE A 71 1.93 -8.53 -15.53
C PHE A 71 2.87 -9.01 -14.42
N GLY A 72 3.26 -10.28 -14.47
CA GLY A 72 4.27 -10.83 -13.58
C GLY A 72 5.67 -10.39 -13.99
N LEU A 73 6.54 -10.19 -13.02
CA LEU A 73 7.97 -9.96 -13.25
C LEU A 73 8.71 -11.29 -13.29
N HIS A 74 9.64 -11.43 -14.24
CA HIS A 74 10.59 -12.53 -14.27
C HIS A 74 11.45 -12.52 -13.00
N ASN A 75 11.82 -13.70 -12.50
CA ASN A 75 12.61 -13.82 -11.27
C ASN A 75 13.94 -13.04 -11.31
N SER A 76 14.65 -13.03 -12.45
CA SER A 76 15.89 -12.26 -12.64
C SER A 76 15.71 -10.74 -12.60
N VAL A 77 14.50 -10.25 -12.88
CA VAL A 77 14.14 -8.83 -12.93
C VAL A 77 13.66 -8.35 -11.56
N ARG A 78 13.31 -9.25 -10.64
CA ARG A 78 12.86 -8.90 -9.28
C ARG A 78 14.02 -8.44 -8.39
N GLY A 79 13.69 -7.63 -7.38
CA GLY A 79 14.60 -7.17 -6.35
C GLY A 79 15.58 -6.09 -6.80
N GLY A 80 15.27 -5.38 -7.90
CA GLY A 80 15.92 -4.13 -8.26
C GLY A 80 15.66 -3.03 -7.22
N ASP A 81 16.67 -2.20 -7.00
CA ASP A 81 16.59 -0.98 -6.20
C ASP A 81 15.82 0.11 -6.95
N HIS A 82 15.98 0.19 -8.28
CA HIS A 82 15.22 1.09 -9.15
C HIS A 82 14.79 0.43 -10.47
N TYR A 83 13.67 0.90 -11.01
CA TYR A 83 13.18 0.52 -12.33
C TYR A 83 12.91 1.78 -13.16
N LEU A 84 13.35 1.76 -14.41
CA LEU A 84 13.04 2.80 -15.38
C LEU A 84 12.88 2.20 -16.78
N ALA A 85 12.21 2.93 -17.66
CA ALA A 85 12.09 2.62 -19.07
C ALA A 85 12.74 3.76 -19.86
N HIS A 86 13.29 3.45 -21.02
CA HIS A 86 13.93 4.43 -21.90
C HIS A 86 13.28 4.39 -23.29
N ARG A 87 13.51 5.42 -24.10
CA ARG A 87 12.91 5.59 -25.43
C ARG A 87 13.37 4.56 -26.49
N ASP A 88 14.29 3.68 -26.11
CA ASP A 88 14.73 2.54 -26.94
C ASP A 88 13.86 1.30 -26.72
N ASP A 89 12.70 1.45 -26.04
CA ASP A 89 11.77 0.40 -25.66
C ASP A 89 12.35 -0.64 -24.69
N LEU A 90 13.44 -0.29 -24.00
CA LEU A 90 14.08 -1.15 -23.01
C LEU A 90 13.79 -0.70 -21.58
N PHE A 91 13.70 -1.69 -20.70
CA PHE A 91 13.60 -1.52 -19.27
C PHE A 91 14.97 -1.69 -18.62
N TYR A 92 15.23 -0.89 -17.61
CA TYR A 92 16.48 -0.88 -16.86
C TYR A 92 16.17 -1.15 -15.40
N VAL A 93 16.83 -2.17 -14.85
CA VAL A 93 16.69 -2.63 -13.48
C VAL A 93 18.01 -2.36 -12.78
N ILE A 94 18.04 -1.34 -11.92
CA ILE A 94 19.24 -0.98 -11.16
C ILE A 94 19.28 -1.84 -9.90
N LYS A 95 20.43 -2.44 -9.63
CA LYS A 95 20.69 -3.20 -8.41
C LYS A 95 22.12 -2.92 -7.93
N GLY A 96 22.23 -2.29 -6.78
CA GLY A 96 23.49 -1.75 -6.25
C GLY A 96 24.15 -0.82 -7.26
N ASN A 97 25.39 -1.16 -7.65
CA ASN A 97 26.21 -0.36 -8.55
C ASN A 97 26.13 -0.81 -10.02
N SER A 98 25.13 -1.62 -10.37
CA SER A 98 24.95 -2.18 -11.71
C SER A 98 23.51 -2.00 -12.18
N TYR A 99 23.30 -2.14 -13.48
CA TYR A 99 21.97 -2.22 -14.04
C TYR A 99 21.87 -3.32 -15.09
N ARG A 100 20.73 -3.99 -15.10
CA ARG A 100 20.32 -4.93 -16.13
C ARG A 100 19.39 -4.22 -17.09
N ARG A 101 19.58 -4.40 -18.38
CA ARG A 101 18.68 -3.93 -19.44
C ARG A 101 17.94 -5.12 -20.03
N VAL A 102 16.63 -5.00 -20.22
CA VAL A 102 15.77 -6.05 -20.81
C VAL A 102 14.73 -5.43 -21.74
N SER A 103 14.35 -6.15 -22.81
CA SER A 103 13.25 -5.74 -23.68
C SER A 103 11.87 -6.13 -23.13
N ASN A 104 11.83 -7.11 -22.20
CA ASN A 104 10.60 -7.57 -21.58
C ASN A 104 10.82 -7.99 -20.12
N MET A 105 10.18 -7.29 -19.18
CA MET A 105 10.29 -7.57 -17.74
C MET A 105 9.68 -8.92 -17.31
N ASN A 106 8.79 -9.52 -18.12
CA ASN A 106 8.12 -10.79 -17.81
C ASN A 106 9.00 -12.01 -18.12
N ALA A 107 9.98 -11.85 -19.01
CA ALA A 107 10.75 -12.96 -19.57
C ALA A 107 12.27 -12.72 -19.59
N ASP A 108 12.77 -11.59 -19.09
CA ASP A 108 14.20 -11.26 -19.05
C ASP A 108 14.87 -11.36 -20.43
N LEU A 109 14.15 -10.95 -21.46
CA LEU A 109 14.60 -11.05 -22.85
C LEU A 109 15.70 -10.02 -23.14
N ASP A 110 16.64 -10.44 -24.00
CA ASP A 110 17.78 -9.64 -24.47
C ASP A 110 18.62 -9.03 -23.35
N SER A 111 18.70 -9.75 -22.23
CA SER A 111 19.27 -9.20 -21.01
C SER A 111 20.77 -8.92 -21.14
N VAL A 112 21.18 -7.70 -20.83
CA VAL A 112 22.60 -7.31 -20.72
C VAL A 112 22.82 -6.54 -19.43
N VAL A 113 23.93 -6.80 -18.74
CA VAL A 113 24.28 -6.15 -17.48
C VAL A 113 25.47 -5.21 -17.68
N TYR A 114 25.35 -4.01 -17.14
CA TYR A 114 26.39 -2.98 -17.15
C TYR A 114 26.64 -2.48 -15.73
N THR A 115 27.84 -1.98 -15.49
CA THR A 115 28.17 -1.29 -14.23
C THR A 115 27.76 0.18 -14.36
N LEU A 116 27.12 0.77 -13.35
CA LEU A 116 26.89 2.21 -13.32
C LEU A 116 28.22 2.94 -13.17
N HIS A 117 28.42 4.03 -13.92
CA HIS A 117 29.52 4.95 -13.65
C HIS A 117 29.43 5.44 -12.20
N ARG A 118 30.57 5.68 -11.55
CA ARG A 118 30.63 6.12 -10.14
C ARG A 118 29.75 7.33 -9.84
N ASN A 119 29.67 8.28 -10.78
CA ASN A 119 28.84 9.49 -10.63
C ASN A 119 27.34 9.25 -10.85
N CYS A 120 26.98 8.10 -11.42
CA CYS A 120 25.61 7.68 -11.65
C CYS A 120 25.08 6.71 -10.58
N GLN A 121 25.89 6.40 -9.55
CA GLN A 121 25.49 5.52 -8.44
C GLN A 121 24.82 6.31 -7.31
N ASN A 122 24.06 5.60 -6.46
CA ASN A 122 23.47 6.12 -5.23
C ASN A 122 22.49 7.30 -5.42
N GLY A 123 21.78 7.33 -6.55
CA GLY A 123 20.63 8.22 -6.73
C GLY A 123 19.48 7.79 -5.84
N ASP A 124 18.68 8.75 -5.38
CA ASP A 124 17.42 8.47 -4.67
C ASP A 124 16.31 8.06 -5.66
N HIS A 125 16.40 8.52 -6.92
CA HIS A 125 15.51 8.14 -8.00
C HIS A 125 16.24 8.11 -9.34
N TYR A 126 15.78 7.22 -10.22
CA TYR A 126 16.26 7.08 -11.58
C TYR A 126 15.07 7.04 -12.52
N PHE A 127 15.12 7.79 -13.60
CA PHE A 127 14.13 7.71 -14.68
C PHE A 127 14.76 8.20 -15.98
N SER A 128 14.04 8.04 -17.09
CA SER A 128 14.43 8.64 -18.36
C SER A 128 13.37 9.58 -18.87
N HIS A 129 13.81 10.59 -19.60
CA HIS A 129 12.99 11.54 -20.34
C HIS A 129 13.79 12.01 -21.56
N ASP A 130 13.14 12.04 -22.74
CA ASP A 130 13.80 12.19 -24.04
C ASP A 130 14.99 11.20 -24.18
N LYS A 131 16.19 11.67 -24.58
CA LYS A 131 17.39 10.85 -24.75
C LYS A 131 18.24 10.72 -23.50
N TYR A 132 17.77 11.23 -22.37
CA TYR A 132 18.58 11.34 -21.18
C TYR A 132 18.08 10.44 -20.06
N PHE A 133 19.02 9.96 -19.25
CA PHE A 133 18.79 9.41 -17.94
C PHE A 133 18.92 10.50 -16.90
N TYR A 134 17.96 10.55 -15.99
CA TYR A 134 17.90 11.49 -14.88
C TYR A 134 18.10 10.74 -13.57
N ILE A 135 18.96 11.29 -12.73
CA ILE A 135 19.31 10.74 -11.42
C ILE A 135 19.09 11.84 -10.39
N ILE A 136 18.13 11.66 -9.49
CA ILE A 136 17.82 12.65 -8.46
C ILE A 136 18.60 12.31 -7.21
N PHE A 137 19.30 13.30 -6.66
CA PHE A 137 19.94 13.24 -5.35
C PHE A 137 19.20 14.20 -4.41
N LYS A 138 18.13 13.71 -3.77
CA LYS A 138 17.21 14.51 -2.94
C LYS A 138 17.93 15.21 -1.79
N LYS A 139 18.82 14.52 -1.08
CA LYS A 139 19.60 15.12 0.03
C LYS A 139 20.47 16.29 -0.43
N LYS A 140 20.99 16.23 -1.66
CA LYS A 140 21.78 17.31 -2.28
C LYS A 140 20.91 18.38 -2.93
N GLY A 141 19.62 18.10 -3.15
CA GLY A 141 18.72 19.01 -3.85
C GLY A 141 19.10 19.25 -5.31
N VAL A 142 19.74 18.27 -5.96
CA VAL A 142 20.16 18.34 -7.36
C VAL A 142 19.67 17.13 -8.15
N TYR A 143 19.63 17.26 -9.46
CA TYR A 143 19.54 16.13 -10.37
C TYR A 143 20.74 16.13 -11.32
N ARG A 144 21.16 14.93 -11.71
CA ARG A 144 22.14 14.69 -12.76
C ARG A 144 21.41 14.17 -13.99
N ARG A 145 21.87 14.59 -15.17
CA ARG A 145 21.37 14.17 -16.47
C ARG A 145 22.54 13.66 -17.30
N VAL A 146 22.42 12.46 -17.87
CA VAL A 146 23.44 11.82 -18.72
C VAL A 146 22.78 11.17 -19.94
N THR A 147 23.52 10.94 -21.02
CA THR A 147 23.05 10.13 -22.16
C THR A 147 23.39 8.65 -22.00
N ASP A 148 24.34 8.33 -21.13
CA ASP A 148 24.75 6.95 -20.81
C ASP A 148 25.12 6.85 -19.33
N MET A 149 24.46 5.97 -18.57
CA MET A 149 24.71 5.76 -17.14
C MET A 149 25.96 4.90 -16.86
N HIS A 150 26.45 4.12 -17.82
CA HIS A 150 27.68 3.34 -17.72
C HIS A 150 28.92 4.21 -17.84
N GLU A 151 28.87 5.24 -18.69
CA GLU A 151 30.01 6.10 -19.00
C GLU A 151 29.91 7.51 -18.43
N ASP A 152 28.76 7.90 -17.87
CA ASP A 152 28.50 9.28 -17.41
C ASP A 152 28.65 10.31 -18.54
N ARG A 153 28.20 9.91 -19.73
CA ARG A 153 28.35 10.66 -20.97
C ARG A 153 27.43 11.89 -20.99
N ASP A 154 27.94 12.99 -21.53
CA ASP A 154 27.25 14.29 -21.65
C ASP A 154 26.67 14.81 -20.34
N ALA A 155 27.35 14.52 -19.23
CA ALA A 155 26.80 14.75 -17.91
C ALA A 155 26.59 16.23 -17.59
N VAL A 156 25.39 16.54 -17.09
CA VAL A 156 25.02 17.85 -16.56
C VAL A 156 24.40 17.66 -15.19
N GLN A 157 24.80 18.50 -14.22
CA GLN A 157 24.17 18.54 -12.90
C GLN A 157 23.52 19.89 -12.69
N LYS A 158 22.25 19.89 -12.26
CA LYS A 158 21.47 21.10 -12.02
C LYS A 158 20.71 21.03 -10.70
N PRO A 159 20.40 22.18 -10.08
CA PRO A 159 19.51 22.22 -8.93
C PRO A 159 18.14 21.62 -9.25
N LEU A 160 17.60 20.85 -8.30
CA LEU A 160 16.22 20.39 -8.36
C LEU A 160 15.31 21.53 -7.90
N HIS A 161 14.34 21.87 -8.74
CA HIS A 161 13.44 22.97 -8.46
C HIS A 161 12.64 22.74 -7.16
N PRO A 162 12.41 23.78 -6.32
CA PRO A 162 11.73 23.63 -5.03
C PRO A 162 10.42 22.83 -5.07
N LYS A 163 9.53 23.11 -6.04
CA LYS A 163 8.25 22.40 -6.26
C LYS A 163 8.38 20.90 -6.57
N ALA A 164 9.58 20.44 -6.94
CA ALA A 164 9.86 19.05 -7.24
C ALA A 164 10.55 18.31 -6.08
N LYS A 165 10.96 18.99 -4.99
CA LYS A 165 11.76 18.36 -3.91
C LYS A 165 10.99 17.38 -3.03
N ASP A 166 9.69 17.59 -2.87
CA ASP A 166 8.79 16.75 -2.07
C ASP A 166 8.15 15.60 -2.87
N GLY A 167 8.60 15.33 -4.11
CA GLY A 167 8.11 14.19 -4.88
C GLY A 167 8.41 12.85 -4.20
N LEU A 168 7.41 11.96 -4.14
CA LEU A 168 7.54 10.63 -3.53
C LEU A 168 8.12 9.60 -4.49
N TYR A 169 7.80 9.76 -5.79
CA TYR A 169 8.26 8.97 -6.92
C TYR A 169 8.36 9.91 -8.13
N TYR A 170 9.22 9.56 -9.09
CA TYR A 170 9.46 10.35 -10.31
C TYR A 170 9.55 9.43 -11.50
N TRP A 171 9.01 9.85 -12.65
CA TRP A 171 9.19 9.16 -13.92
C TRP A 171 9.11 10.14 -15.08
N GLY A 172 9.59 9.73 -16.25
CA GLY A 172 9.36 10.45 -17.49
C GLY A 172 8.44 9.65 -18.40
N LEU A 173 7.74 10.38 -19.28
CA LEU A 173 6.99 9.82 -20.39
C LEU A 173 6.92 10.87 -21.50
N LYS A 174 7.40 10.52 -22.70
CA LYS A 174 7.56 11.47 -23.81
C LYS A 174 8.32 12.73 -23.36
N ASP A 175 7.77 13.89 -23.66
CA ASP A 175 8.34 15.20 -23.39
C ASP A 175 7.98 15.74 -22.00
N HIS A 176 7.54 14.88 -21.07
CA HIS A 176 7.17 15.30 -19.73
C HIS A 176 7.83 14.48 -18.62
N ILE A 177 8.06 15.16 -17.50
CA ILE A 177 8.49 14.62 -16.22
C ILE A 177 7.29 14.64 -15.28
N TYR A 178 7.13 13.56 -14.53
CA TYR A 178 6.06 13.37 -13.60
C TYR A 178 6.59 13.09 -12.20
N LEU A 179 5.83 13.49 -11.18
CA LEU A 179 6.13 13.13 -9.80
C LEU A 179 4.87 12.91 -8.97
N VAL A 180 4.86 11.88 -8.14
CA VAL A 180 3.82 11.66 -7.13
C VAL A 180 4.02 12.67 -6.00
N LYS A 181 2.94 13.31 -5.56
CA LYS A 181 2.96 14.23 -4.42
C LYS A 181 2.53 13.53 -3.14
N PRO A 182 2.97 14.02 -1.96
CA PRO A 182 2.37 13.64 -0.69
C PRO A 182 0.86 13.86 -0.74
N ASN A 183 0.10 12.99 -0.05
CA ASN A 183 -1.34 13.15 0.06
C ASN A 183 -1.66 14.50 0.72
N ARG A 184 -2.60 15.26 0.12
CA ARG A 184 -2.99 16.61 0.55
C ARG A 184 -4.51 16.69 0.67
N LYS A 185 -5.05 17.91 0.80
CA LYS A 185 -6.49 18.19 0.96
C LYS A 185 -7.38 17.46 -0.05
N TRP A 186 -6.92 17.27 -1.29
CA TRP A 186 -7.70 16.70 -2.39
C TRP A 186 -7.37 15.23 -2.70
N GLY A 187 -6.61 14.57 -1.83
CA GLY A 187 -6.15 13.21 -2.05
C GLY A 187 -4.74 13.14 -2.62
N VAL A 188 -4.41 11.97 -3.17
CA VAL A 188 -3.10 11.69 -3.77
C VAL A 188 -3.10 12.18 -5.21
N GLU A 189 -2.18 13.09 -5.49
CA GLU A 189 -2.01 13.73 -6.78
C GLU A 189 -0.63 13.42 -7.37
N TYR A 190 -0.50 13.59 -8.68
CA TYR A 190 0.78 13.68 -9.35
C TYR A 190 0.87 14.94 -10.20
N HIS A 191 2.08 15.47 -10.30
CA HIS A 191 2.38 16.64 -11.12
C HIS A 191 3.01 16.20 -12.43
N ARG A 192 2.70 16.92 -13.51
CA ARG A 192 3.36 16.86 -14.81
C ARG A 192 4.09 18.17 -15.07
N MET A 193 5.33 18.09 -15.55
CA MET A 193 6.23 19.20 -15.82
C MET A 193 6.97 18.94 -17.14
N ASP A 194 7.35 19.99 -17.88
CA ASP A 194 8.14 19.81 -19.11
C ASP A 194 9.65 19.80 -18.81
N ASP A 195 10.06 20.58 -17.82
CA ASP A 195 11.42 20.60 -17.29
C ASP A 195 11.37 20.96 -15.80
N PHE A 196 12.37 20.52 -15.05
CA PHE A 196 12.58 20.97 -13.70
C PHE A 196 12.86 22.47 -13.62
N SER A 197 13.38 23.14 -14.66
CA SER A 197 13.68 24.58 -14.57
C SER A 197 12.45 25.50 -14.51
N ASN A 198 11.32 25.13 -15.12
CA ASN A 198 10.13 25.98 -15.23
C ASN A 198 8.89 25.27 -14.66
N ALA A 199 8.80 25.20 -13.34
CA ALA A 199 7.85 24.35 -12.64
C ALA A 199 6.46 25.00 -12.47
N ASN A 200 5.77 25.26 -13.57
CA ASN A 200 4.31 25.43 -13.54
C ASN A 200 3.65 24.08 -13.82
N PRO A 201 3.62 23.15 -12.83
CA PRO A 201 3.12 21.82 -13.09
C PRO A 201 1.61 21.85 -13.37
N SER A 202 1.18 20.98 -14.26
CA SER A 202 -0.22 20.53 -14.26
C SER A 202 -0.38 19.49 -13.16
N THR A 203 -1.47 19.57 -12.39
CA THR A 203 -1.80 18.61 -11.31
C THR A 203 -2.90 17.68 -11.77
N PHE A 204 -2.75 16.39 -11.49
CA PHE A 204 -3.72 15.34 -11.79
C PHE A 204 -3.95 14.46 -10.57
N SER A 205 -5.17 13.98 -10.39
CA SER A 205 -5.47 12.93 -9.41
C SER A 205 -5.21 11.55 -10.01
N PHE A 206 -4.95 10.56 -9.16
CA PHE A 206 -4.95 9.16 -9.58
C PHE A 206 -6.37 8.59 -9.59
N HIS A 207 -6.65 7.71 -10.55
CA HIS A 207 -7.83 6.84 -10.50
C HIS A 207 -7.74 5.87 -9.31
N ALA A 208 -8.87 5.56 -8.66
CA ALA A 208 -8.93 4.72 -7.47
C ALA A 208 -8.26 3.34 -7.67
N SER A 209 -8.49 2.69 -8.80
CA SER A 209 -7.86 1.39 -9.12
C SER A 209 -6.35 1.48 -9.35
N VAL A 210 -5.81 2.65 -9.69
CA VAL A 210 -4.35 2.86 -9.73
C VAL A 210 -3.82 3.05 -8.32
N LEU A 211 -4.53 3.82 -7.48
CA LEU A 211 -4.17 4.02 -6.08
C LEU A 211 -4.09 2.72 -5.30
N ASN A 212 -5.03 1.79 -5.49
CA ASN A 212 -5.01 0.48 -4.82
C ASN A 212 -3.72 -0.32 -5.08
N PHE A 213 -3.01 -0.03 -6.18
CA PHE A 213 -1.75 -0.68 -6.51
C PHE A 213 -0.52 -0.02 -5.86
N LEU A 214 -0.67 1.21 -5.32
CA LEU A 214 0.40 1.93 -4.66
C LEU A 214 0.58 1.50 -3.20
N PRO A 215 1.81 1.49 -2.68
CA PRO A 215 2.05 1.30 -1.25
C PRO A 215 1.36 2.40 -0.41
N GLY A 216 0.42 2.01 0.45
CA GLY A 216 -0.42 2.93 1.24
C GLY A 216 -1.70 3.38 0.53
N GLY A 217 -1.81 3.13 -0.77
CA GLY A 217 -2.93 3.61 -1.59
C GLY A 217 -4.25 2.87 -1.35
N VAL A 218 -4.21 1.63 -0.88
CA VAL A 218 -5.42 0.89 -0.46
C VAL A 218 -6.12 1.63 0.68
N SER A 219 -5.36 2.17 1.64
CA SER A 219 -5.93 2.93 2.76
C SER A 219 -6.62 4.22 2.35
N ILE A 220 -6.26 4.79 1.20
CA ILE A 220 -6.89 6.00 0.67
C ILE A 220 -8.33 5.73 0.23
N ASN A 221 -8.57 4.57 -0.38
CA ASN A 221 -9.89 4.21 -0.90
C ASN A 221 -10.74 3.46 0.14
N HIS A 222 -10.11 2.65 0.99
CA HIS A 222 -10.80 1.70 1.87
C HIS A 222 -10.66 2.04 3.36
N GLY A 223 -9.89 3.08 3.71
CA GLY A 223 -9.61 3.49 5.08
C GLY A 223 -8.44 2.74 5.72
N LYS A 224 -8.02 3.19 6.90
CA LYS A 224 -6.91 2.58 7.65
C LYS A 224 -7.14 1.12 7.98
N ALA A 225 -6.06 0.37 8.03
CA ALA A 225 -6.06 -0.94 8.66
C ALA A 225 -6.35 -0.82 10.16
N PHE A 226 -7.14 -1.77 10.65
CA PHE A 226 -7.42 -1.95 12.07
C PHE A 226 -7.26 -3.42 12.43
N GLY A 227 -7.02 -3.66 13.72
CA GLY A 227 -7.12 -4.98 14.32
C GLY A 227 -7.90 -4.87 15.62
N VAL A 228 -8.88 -5.76 15.82
CA VAL A 228 -9.81 -5.67 16.97
C VAL A 228 -10.23 -7.06 17.44
N TRP A 229 -10.42 -7.18 18.75
CA TRP A 229 -11.05 -8.35 19.35
C TRP A 229 -12.56 -8.27 19.22
N GLN A 230 -13.17 -9.31 18.65
CA GLN A 230 -14.61 -9.48 18.56
C GLN A 230 -15.07 -10.59 19.51
N PRO A 231 -16.17 -10.39 20.26
CA PRO A 231 -16.73 -11.45 21.09
C PRO A 231 -17.31 -12.56 20.20
N VAL A 232 -16.96 -13.80 20.51
CA VAL A 232 -17.48 -15.00 19.83
C VAL A 232 -18.56 -15.67 20.68
N LYS A 233 -18.29 -15.83 21.98
CA LYS A 233 -19.19 -16.52 22.90
C LYS A 233 -18.94 -16.08 24.34
N THR A 234 -19.96 -16.20 25.18
CA THR A 234 -19.86 -16.03 26.64
C THR A 234 -20.49 -17.24 27.29
N VAL A 235 -19.86 -17.76 28.34
CA VAL A 235 -20.39 -18.85 29.16
C VAL A 235 -20.37 -18.40 30.62
N SER A 236 -21.53 -18.49 31.28
CA SER A 236 -21.71 -18.01 32.65
C SER A 236 -22.14 -19.17 33.55
N ASN A 237 -21.53 -19.27 34.73
CA ASN A 237 -21.96 -20.15 35.80
C ASN A 237 -22.64 -19.34 36.89
N ASN A 238 -23.97 -19.38 36.93
CA ASN A 238 -24.77 -18.72 37.95
C ASN A 238 -25.09 -19.64 39.15
N ALA A 239 -24.53 -20.85 39.18
CA ALA A 239 -24.70 -21.76 40.30
C ALA A 239 -23.78 -21.37 41.47
N LYS A 240 -24.12 -21.88 42.66
CA LYS A 240 -23.29 -21.73 43.88
C LYS A 240 -22.12 -22.72 43.95
N ILE A 241 -22.00 -23.62 42.97
CA ILE A 241 -20.94 -24.63 42.87
C ILE A 241 -20.18 -24.48 41.56
N SER A 242 -18.94 -24.96 41.53
CA SER A 242 -18.17 -25.04 40.28
C SER A 242 -18.81 -26.03 39.32
N VAL A 243 -18.86 -25.68 38.04
CA VAL A 243 -19.46 -26.53 37.01
C VAL A 243 -18.41 -26.79 35.92
N ALA A 244 -18.19 -28.06 35.62
CA ALA A 244 -17.40 -28.48 34.47
C ALA A 244 -18.25 -28.36 33.20
N TRP A 245 -17.72 -27.67 32.20
CA TRP A 245 -18.35 -27.46 30.92
C TRP A 245 -17.50 -28.05 29.80
N GLU A 246 -18.16 -28.73 28.87
CA GLU A 246 -17.64 -28.97 27.51
C GLU A 246 -18.47 -28.09 26.57
N GLN A 247 -17.79 -27.24 25.80
CA GLN A 247 -18.43 -26.34 24.85
C GLN A 247 -17.80 -26.48 23.48
N GLN A 248 -18.67 -26.61 22.48
CA GLN A 248 -18.27 -26.42 21.10
C GLN A 248 -18.26 -24.90 20.81
N ILE A 249 -17.09 -24.40 20.43
CA ILE A 249 -16.88 -23.03 19.96
C ILE A 249 -16.77 -23.09 18.45
N VAL A 250 -17.59 -22.29 17.76
CA VAL A 250 -17.52 -22.13 16.30
C VAL A 250 -16.98 -20.73 16.04
N ARG A 251 -15.91 -20.63 15.25
CA ARG A 251 -15.30 -19.38 14.84
C ARG A 251 -15.13 -19.33 13.33
N LYS A 252 -15.12 -18.13 12.77
CA LYS A 252 -14.85 -17.93 11.34
C LYS A 252 -13.35 -17.72 11.15
N VAL A 253 -12.68 -18.45 10.27
CA VAL A 253 -11.25 -18.28 9.99
C VAL A 253 -11.07 -18.08 8.50
N GLY A 254 -10.34 -17.04 8.15
CA GLY A 254 -9.95 -16.78 6.76
C GLY A 254 -10.34 -15.40 6.23
N TYR A 255 -10.12 -15.23 4.92
CA TYR A 255 -10.31 -13.99 4.18
C TYR A 255 -11.76 -13.78 3.72
N GLU A 256 -12.34 -12.62 4.04
CA GLU A 256 -13.66 -12.21 3.58
C GLU A 256 -13.56 -11.58 2.18
N LYS A 257 -13.79 -12.42 1.16
CA LYS A 257 -13.63 -12.03 -0.24
C LYS A 257 -14.70 -11.06 -0.71
N LYS A 258 -15.94 -11.18 -0.19
CA LYS A 258 -17.10 -10.47 -0.75
C LYS A 258 -16.93 -8.95 -0.75
N ASP A 259 -16.30 -8.42 0.29
CA ASP A 259 -16.22 -6.98 0.48
C ASP A 259 -15.03 -6.33 -0.26
N MET A 260 -14.10 -7.13 -0.79
CA MET A 260 -12.86 -6.67 -1.43
C MET A 260 -12.83 -6.83 -2.95
N HIS A 261 -13.89 -7.40 -3.56
CA HIS A 261 -13.99 -7.55 -5.03
C HIS A 261 -13.85 -6.25 -5.82
N SER A 262 -14.18 -5.11 -5.19
CA SER A 262 -14.05 -3.79 -5.81
C SER A 262 -12.60 -3.42 -6.17
N MET A 263 -11.61 -4.03 -5.51
CA MET A 263 -10.19 -3.76 -5.79
C MET A 263 -9.75 -4.30 -7.15
N GLU A 264 -10.30 -5.44 -7.57
CA GLU A 264 -9.88 -6.16 -8.79
C GLU A 264 -10.65 -5.73 -10.04
N HIS A 265 -11.80 -5.08 -9.88
CA HIS A 265 -12.79 -4.85 -10.93
C HIS A 265 -12.22 -4.25 -12.24
N ASN A 266 -11.28 -3.31 -12.14
CA ASN A 266 -10.72 -2.61 -13.30
C ASN A 266 -9.39 -3.19 -13.79
N TRP A 267 -8.87 -4.22 -13.14
CA TRP A 267 -7.58 -4.81 -13.50
C TRP A 267 -7.75 -5.99 -14.43
N ARG A 268 -6.98 -5.99 -15.52
CA ARG A 268 -6.76 -7.15 -16.37
C ARG A 268 -5.46 -7.83 -15.95
N VAL A 269 -5.58 -8.89 -15.15
CA VAL A 269 -4.41 -9.60 -14.62
C VAL A 269 -3.98 -10.68 -15.60
N SER A 270 -2.75 -10.57 -16.10
CA SER A 270 -2.12 -11.54 -17.00
C SER A 270 -1.88 -12.88 -16.31
N THR A 271 -1.91 -13.96 -17.08
CA THR A 271 -1.50 -15.31 -16.63
C THR A 271 -0.05 -15.40 -16.17
N SER A 272 0.79 -14.42 -16.52
CA SER A 272 2.16 -14.29 -16.01
C SER A 272 2.23 -13.96 -14.50
N VAL A 273 1.15 -13.46 -13.90
CA VAL A 273 1.07 -13.24 -12.45
C VAL A 273 0.78 -14.56 -11.77
N GLU A 274 1.79 -15.15 -11.13
CA GLU A 274 1.73 -16.48 -10.50
C GLU A 274 0.52 -16.68 -9.56
N VAL A 275 0.16 -15.63 -8.81
CA VAL A 275 -0.92 -15.67 -7.82
C VAL A 275 -2.31 -15.35 -8.39
N GLY A 276 -2.40 -14.97 -9.67
CA GLY A 276 -3.62 -14.48 -10.30
C GLY A 276 -4.20 -13.22 -9.65
N ALA A 277 -5.42 -12.82 -10.05
CA ALA A 277 -6.06 -11.60 -9.54
C ALA A 277 -6.38 -11.68 -8.04
N SER A 278 -7.03 -12.77 -7.61
CA SER A 278 -7.42 -12.93 -6.20
C SER A 278 -6.22 -13.03 -5.26
N GLY A 279 -5.14 -13.68 -5.68
CA GLY A 279 -3.91 -13.73 -4.90
C GLY A 279 -3.20 -12.38 -4.83
N LEU A 280 -3.25 -11.57 -5.89
CA LEU A 280 -2.69 -10.23 -5.90
C LEU A 280 -3.39 -9.31 -4.90
N THR A 281 -4.73 -9.36 -4.81
CA THR A 281 -5.48 -8.59 -3.82
C THR A 281 -5.08 -8.97 -2.40
N LYS A 282 -4.94 -10.26 -2.12
CA LYS A 282 -4.46 -10.75 -0.82
C LYS A 282 -3.08 -10.19 -0.50
N LEU A 283 -2.13 -10.25 -1.44
CA LEU A 283 -0.80 -9.66 -1.27
C LEU A 283 -0.83 -8.15 -1.00
N LEU A 284 -1.69 -7.40 -1.71
CA LEU A 284 -1.86 -5.95 -1.50
C LEU A 284 -2.43 -5.64 -0.10
N LEU A 285 -3.42 -6.42 0.34
CA LEU A 285 -4.03 -6.28 1.67
C LEU A 285 -3.04 -6.63 2.78
N THR A 286 -2.32 -7.76 2.65
CA THR A 286 -1.24 -8.13 3.57
C THR A 286 -0.21 -7.00 3.66
N ALA A 287 0.25 -6.49 2.51
CA ALA A 287 1.21 -5.39 2.47
C ALA A 287 0.67 -4.11 3.15
N GLN A 288 -0.59 -3.74 2.88
CA GLN A 288 -1.23 -2.56 3.50
C GLN A 288 -1.36 -2.69 5.02
N ILE A 289 -1.77 -3.86 5.53
CA ILE A 289 -1.91 -4.13 6.97
C ILE A 289 -0.55 -4.03 7.68
N SER A 290 0.51 -4.51 7.04
CA SER A 290 1.87 -4.48 7.59
C SER A 290 2.50 -3.09 7.65
N MET A 291 1.97 -2.09 6.95
CA MET A 291 2.49 -0.71 7.00
C MET A 291 2.25 -0.05 8.36
N THR A 292 2.97 1.03 8.64
CA THR A 292 2.72 1.86 9.81
C THR A 292 1.43 2.67 9.66
N ALA A 293 0.90 3.16 10.79
CA ALA A 293 -0.30 4.01 10.81
C ALA A 293 -0.15 5.31 9.99
N GLU A 294 1.09 5.82 9.81
CA GLU A 294 1.41 6.96 8.94
C GLU A 294 0.91 6.75 7.49
N TYR A 295 0.93 5.49 7.03
CA TYR A 295 0.51 5.08 5.68
C TYR A 295 -0.76 4.23 5.70
N GLY A 296 -1.55 4.37 6.77
CA GLY A 296 -2.83 3.70 6.94
C GLY A 296 -2.75 2.20 7.19
N GLY A 297 -1.60 1.68 7.63
CA GLY A 297 -1.48 0.29 8.09
C GLY A 297 -1.64 0.13 9.60
N ALA A 298 -1.55 -1.12 10.07
CA ALA A 298 -1.69 -1.50 11.49
C ALA A 298 -0.37 -1.99 12.11
N LYS A 299 0.71 -2.05 11.32
CA LYS A 299 2.03 -2.60 11.69
C LYS A 299 1.94 -4.05 12.19
N ILE A 300 1.08 -4.85 11.54
CA ILE A 300 0.84 -6.25 11.88
C ILE A 300 1.36 -7.13 10.75
N ASP A 301 2.12 -8.17 11.10
CA ASP A 301 2.44 -9.24 10.15
C ASP A 301 1.31 -10.28 10.19
N SER A 302 0.68 -10.48 9.04
CA SER A 302 -0.45 -11.41 8.86
C SER A 302 -0.12 -12.51 7.84
N LYS A 303 1.16 -12.71 7.48
CA LYS A 303 1.56 -13.71 6.47
C LYS A 303 1.25 -15.15 6.89
N GLU A 304 1.32 -15.45 8.19
CA GLU A 304 1.05 -16.77 8.76
C GLU A 304 -0.44 -17.03 9.00
N GLU A 305 -1.30 -16.05 8.74
CA GLU A 305 -2.75 -16.20 8.84
C GLU A 305 -3.34 -16.84 7.58
N ALA A 306 -4.53 -17.42 7.73
CA ALA A 306 -5.21 -18.09 6.64
C ALA A 306 -5.78 -17.08 5.62
N TRP A 307 -5.05 -16.81 4.54
CA TRP A 307 -5.57 -16.01 3.42
C TRP A 307 -6.42 -16.82 2.42
N SER A 308 -6.87 -18.03 2.78
CA SER A 308 -7.91 -18.77 2.06
C SER A 308 -9.28 -18.16 2.33
N ASP A 309 -10.27 -18.50 1.50
CA ASP A 309 -11.65 -18.03 1.69
C ASP A 309 -12.15 -18.40 3.09
N ALA A 310 -12.87 -17.49 3.73
CA ALA A 310 -13.31 -17.66 5.10
C ALA A 310 -14.23 -18.87 5.27
N THR A 311 -13.95 -19.69 6.29
CA THR A 311 -14.71 -20.88 6.64
C THR A 311 -15.01 -20.91 8.13
N GLU A 312 -16.00 -21.70 8.55
CA GLU A 312 -16.26 -21.95 9.96
C GLU A 312 -15.42 -23.12 10.45
N VAL A 313 -14.69 -22.90 11.53
CA VAL A 313 -13.89 -23.91 12.22
C VAL A 313 -14.48 -24.10 13.61
N SER A 314 -14.69 -25.36 13.97
CA SER A 314 -15.21 -25.72 15.28
C SER A 314 -14.14 -26.38 16.15
N GLU A 315 -14.04 -25.93 17.39
CA GLU A 315 -13.13 -26.45 18.39
C GLU A 315 -13.90 -26.79 19.66
N LYS A 316 -13.61 -27.95 20.24
CA LYS A 316 -14.15 -28.33 21.55
C LYS A 316 -13.21 -27.83 22.63
N VAL A 317 -13.76 -27.10 23.60
CA VAL A 317 -13.02 -26.58 24.75
C VAL A 317 -13.69 -27.06 26.02
N SER A 318 -12.89 -27.60 26.93
CA SER A 318 -13.36 -28.09 28.23
C SER A 318 -12.71 -27.29 29.35
N PHE A 319 -13.52 -26.79 30.29
CA PHE A 319 -13.07 -25.94 31.39
C PHE A 319 -14.03 -26.02 32.58
N THR A 320 -13.52 -25.68 33.77
CA THR A 320 -14.33 -25.61 35.00
C THR A 320 -14.55 -24.15 35.37
N LEU A 321 -15.81 -23.73 35.46
CA LEU A 321 -16.18 -22.38 35.87
C LEU A 321 -16.51 -22.32 37.37
N PRO A 322 -15.85 -21.45 38.15
CA PRO A 322 -16.23 -21.18 39.53
C PRO A 322 -17.67 -20.64 39.67
N PRO A 323 -18.26 -20.70 40.88
CA PRO A 323 -19.57 -20.11 41.16
C PRO A 323 -19.64 -18.62 40.80
N ASN A 324 -20.75 -18.19 40.20
CA ASN A 324 -21.04 -16.79 39.85
C ASN A 324 -19.96 -16.11 38.98
N THR A 325 -19.32 -16.86 38.09
CA THR A 325 -18.30 -16.34 37.16
C THR A 325 -18.72 -16.50 35.70
N SER A 326 -18.10 -15.72 34.82
CA SER A 326 -18.27 -15.85 33.38
C SER A 326 -16.92 -15.92 32.69
N ILE A 327 -16.86 -16.62 31.57
CA ILE A 327 -15.72 -16.63 30.66
C ILE A 327 -16.19 -16.12 29.29
N TYR A 328 -15.34 -15.30 28.68
CA TYR A 328 -15.57 -14.62 27.42
C TYR A 328 -14.54 -15.11 26.41
N PHE A 329 -15.04 -15.51 25.24
CA PHE A 329 -14.25 -16.00 24.12
C PHE A 329 -14.14 -14.88 23.09
N TRP A 330 -12.92 -14.50 22.75
CA TRP A 330 -12.63 -13.42 21.82
C TRP A 330 -11.86 -13.96 20.63
N GLN A 331 -12.17 -13.45 19.45
CA GLN A 331 -11.41 -13.69 18.23
C GLN A 331 -10.87 -12.38 17.70
N TYR A 332 -9.59 -12.39 17.30
CA TYR A 332 -8.98 -11.22 16.69
C TYR A 332 -9.31 -11.18 15.20
N LYS A 333 -9.64 -10.01 14.67
CA LYS A 333 -9.84 -9.78 13.24
C LYS A 333 -9.11 -8.55 12.77
N LEU A 334 -8.75 -8.55 11.50
CA LEU A 334 -8.16 -7.42 10.80
C LEU A 334 -9.15 -6.90 9.75
N GLY A 335 -9.09 -5.60 9.49
CA GLY A 335 -9.93 -4.97 8.48
C GLY A 335 -9.38 -3.66 7.99
N LEU A 336 -10.10 -3.04 7.05
CA LEU A 336 -9.80 -1.72 6.47
C LEU A 336 -11.03 -0.82 6.64
N GLY A 337 -10.84 0.35 7.26
CA GLY A 337 -11.91 1.31 7.51
C GLY A 337 -13.00 0.70 8.39
N LYS A 338 -14.13 0.33 7.78
CA LYS A 338 -15.28 -0.31 8.45
C LYS A 338 -15.51 -1.76 8.00
N VAL A 339 -14.63 -2.27 7.15
CA VAL A 339 -14.79 -3.56 6.47
C VAL A 339 -13.85 -4.57 7.11
N ASP A 340 -14.41 -5.70 7.53
CA ASP A 340 -13.62 -6.84 7.98
C ASP A 340 -12.95 -7.51 6.78
N VAL A 341 -11.66 -7.85 6.92
CA VAL A 341 -10.87 -8.44 5.82
C VAL A 341 -10.42 -9.85 6.18
N LEU A 342 -9.95 -10.06 7.39
CA LEU A 342 -9.33 -11.32 7.81
C LEU A 342 -9.76 -11.68 9.23
N TYR A 343 -10.33 -12.87 9.39
CA TYR A 343 -10.60 -13.45 10.70
C TYR A 343 -9.42 -14.33 11.11
N CYS A 344 -8.71 -13.94 12.18
CA CYS A 344 -7.47 -14.60 12.59
C CYS A 344 -7.75 -15.95 13.26
N ARG A 345 -6.77 -16.85 13.24
CA ARG A 345 -6.91 -18.23 13.70
C ARG A 345 -7.05 -18.38 15.22
N ASP A 346 -6.46 -17.47 16.00
CA ASP A 346 -6.29 -17.60 17.45
C ASP A 346 -7.47 -17.02 18.24
N LEU A 347 -7.77 -17.67 19.36
CA LEU A 347 -8.75 -17.22 20.36
C LEU A 347 -8.05 -16.74 21.63
N ALA A 348 -8.68 -15.77 22.30
CA ALA A 348 -8.34 -15.39 23.66
C ALA A 348 -9.52 -15.68 24.59
N PHE A 349 -9.20 -16.04 25.84
CA PHE A 349 -10.17 -16.37 26.87
C PHE A 349 -9.94 -15.44 28.06
N THR A 350 -10.98 -14.75 28.51
CA THR A 350 -10.91 -13.82 29.65
C THR A 350 -12.08 -14.03 30.59
N ASP A 351 -11.90 -13.70 31.87
CA ASP A 351 -12.98 -13.59 32.86
C ASP A 351 -13.67 -12.22 32.86
N ASN A 352 -13.13 -11.28 32.09
CA ASN A 352 -13.64 -9.92 31.92
C ASN A 352 -14.46 -9.78 30.64
N SER A 353 -15.57 -9.05 30.72
CA SER A 353 -16.43 -8.69 29.59
C SER A 353 -15.82 -7.66 28.64
N LYS A 354 -14.70 -7.04 29.03
CA LYS A 354 -13.93 -6.15 28.16
C LYS A 354 -12.98 -6.96 27.26
N PRO A 355 -12.82 -6.55 25.98
CA PRO A 355 -11.92 -7.23 25.07
C PRO A 355 -10.47 -7.17 25.58
N PRO A 356 -9.64 -8.17 25.23
CA PRO A 356 -8.20 -8.10 25.48
C PRO A 356 -7.58 -6.86 24.82
N THR A 357 -6.48 -6.36 25.40
CA THR A 357 -5.76 -5.19 24.88
C THR A 357 -4.50 -5.54 24.10
N PHE A 358 -4.01 -6.77 24.23
CA PHE A 358 -2.85 -7.25 23.48
C PHE A 358 -3.22 -7.57 22.02
N VAL A 359 -2.25 -7.47 21.12
CA VAL A 359 -2.38 -7.93 19.73
C VAL A 359 -1.79 -9.34 19.65
N PRO A 360 -2.52 -10.36 19.18
CA PRO A 360 -2.03 -11.75 19.18
C PRO A 360 -1.05 -12.02 18.03
N LEU A 361 -0.96 -11.12 17.05
CA LEU A 361 -0.11 -11.24 15.88
C LEU A 361 1.24 -10.52 16.06
N PRO A 362 2.32 -11.03 15.45
CA PRO A 362 3.62 -10.37 15.52
C PRO A 362 3.59 -9.00 14.84
N PRO A 363 4.43 -8.06 15.30
CA PRO A 363 4.58 -6.77 14.63
C PRO A 363 5.28 -6.96 13.28
N ALA A 364 4.83 -6.22 12.27
CA ALA A 364 5.52 -6.18 10.98
C ALA A 364 6.92 -5.55 11.12
N ALA A 365 7.87 -6.08 10.35
CA ALA A 365 9.20 -5.49 10.21
C ALA A 365 9.10 -4.06 9.65
N ALA A 366 10.02 -3.20 10.10
CA ALA A 366 10.05 -1.78 9.75
C ALA A 366 10.56 -1.52 8.32
#